data_AF-A0A1W7D611-F1
#
_entry.id   AF-A0A1W7D611-F1
#
_cell.length_a   1.000
_cell.length_b   1.000
_cell.length_c   1.000
_cell.angle_alpha   90.00
_cell.angle_beta   90.00
_cell.angle_gamma   90.00
#
_symmetry.space_group_name_H-M   'P 1'
#
loop_
_entity.id
_entity.type
_entity.pdbx_description
1 polymer ?
#
loop_
_entity_poly.entity_id
_entity_poly.type
_entity_poly.pdbx_seq_one_letter_code
_entity_poly.pdbx_strand_id
1 'polypeptide(L)'
;MSSGTPPNGPGSPGSPGDPGSPGDPGSPGDPGSPGDPGFPDAAAPGARAADGSRAPGSVDEALAAAGWEPGRRHAVRAEGWADVLSAHRSPQGHSHSLFPAAFEAWAELGALRLHPVGPGREFAATTVVVDPLRGLHWARTLGDLGRALDTRLSPLGEEGGGTALLAIDMEGRTYAVDHTGDWYLGPDVLSGLTTLLTGSAPHRLLPPEGY
;
A
#
# COMPACT_ATOMS: atom_id res chain seq x y z
N MET A 1 -33.95 -96.27 4.18
CA MET A 1 -33.57 -94.94 4.72
C MET A 1 -32.90 -94.21 3.58
N SER A 2 -33.64 -93.34 2.88
CA SER A 2 -33.14 -92.59 1.70
C SER A 2 -32.69 -91.21 2.13
N SER A 3 -31.45 -90.84 1.84
CA SER A 3 -30.90 -89.48 2.01
C SER A 3 -30.72 -88.85 0.63
N GLY A 4 -31.54 -87.84 0.31
CA GLY A 4 -31.40 -87.00 -0.87
C GLY A 4 -30.51 -85.79 -0.58
N THR A 5 -29.52 -85.55 -1.43
CA THR A 5 -28.64 -84.38 -1.42
C THR A 5 -29.40 -83.13 -1.92
N PRO A 6 -29.26 -81.94 -1.29
CA PRO A 6 -29.89 -80.73 -1.80
C PRO A 6 -29.11 -80.16 -3.01
N PRO A 7 -29.76 -79.39 -3.90
CA PRO A 7 -29.14 -78.88 -5.13
C PRO A 7 -28.26 -77.65 -4.86
N ASN A 8 -27.25 -77.46 -5.70
CA ASN A 8 -26.37 -76.28 -5.72
C ASN A 8 -27.18 -75.00 -5.99
N GLY A 9 -27.09 -74.03 -5.09
CA GLY A 9 -27.68 -72.69 -5.24
C GLY A 9 -26.94 -71.85 -6.28
N PRO A 10 -27.60 -70.80 -6.84
CA PRO A 10 -27.01 -69.98 -7.89
C PRO A 10 -25.81 -69.19 -7.36
N GLY A 11 -24.77 -69.07 -8.20
CA GLY A 11 -23.55 -68.31 -7.88
C GLY A 11 -23.84 -66.82 -7.69
N SER A 12 -23.03 -66.18 -6.82
CA SER A 12 -23.16 -64.75 -6.53
C SER A 12 -22.81 -63.89 -7.74
N PRO A 13 -23.48 -62.73 -7.95
CA PRO A 13 -23.11 -61.80 -9.02
C PRO A 13 -21.69 -61.26 -8.79
N GLY A 14 -20.95 -61.04 -9.88
CA GLY A 14 -19.66 -60.36 -9.83
C GLY A 14 -19.81 -58.88 -9.47
N SER A 15 -18.80 -58.32 -8.80
CA SER A 15 -18.77 -56.91 -8.40
C SER A 15 -18.72 -55.97 -9.61
N PRO A 16 -19.36 -54.78 -9.54
CA PRO A 16 -19.19 -53.76 -10.57
C PRO A 16 -17.73 -53.32 -10.67
N GLY A 17 -17.28 -52.96 -11.88
CA GLY A 17 -15.97 -52.36 -12.10
C GLY A 17 -15.92 -50.91 -11.62
N ASP A 18 -14.72 -50.44 -11.30
CA ASP A 18 -14.50 -49.07 -10.82
C ASP A 18 -14.75 -48.02 -11.93
N PRO A 19 -15.25 -46.83 -11.58
CA PRO A 19 -15.38 -45.73 -12.53
C PRO A 19 -14.02 -45.29 -13.08
N GLY A 20 -14.00 -44.89 -14.36
CA GLY A 20 -12.83 -44.26 -14.96
C GLY A 20 -12.53 -42.88 -14.35
N SER A 21 -11.25 -42.51 -14.33
CA SER A 21 -10.79 -41.21 -13.82
C SER A 21 -11.28 -40.04 -14.69
N PRO A 22 -11.64 -38.89 -14.10
CA PRO A 22 -11.92 -37.68 -14.87
C PRO A 22 -10.70 -37.23 -15.67
N GLY A 23 -10.92 -36.62 -16.83
CA GLY A 23 -9.85 -35.98 -17.61
C GLY A 23 -9.38 -34.68 -16.98
N ASP A 24 -8.14 -34.29 -17.28
CA ASP A 24 -7.53 -33.06 -16.76
C ASP A 24 -8.21 -31.80 -17.32
N PRO A 25 -8.31 -30.72 -16.51
CA PRO A 25 -8.78 -29.42 -17.00
C PRO A 25 -7.86 -28.86 -18.09
N GLY A 26 -8.44 -28.17 -19.06
CA GLY A 26 -7.68 -27.42 -20.06
C GLY A 26 -6.92 -26.23 -19.46
N SER A 27 -5.78 -25.87 -20.04
CA SER A 27 -4.97 -24.74 -19.61
C SER A 27 -5.67 -23.39 -19.86
N PRO A 28 -5.54 -22.40 -18.96
CA PRO A 28 -6.01 -21.04 -19.22
C PRO A 28 -5.30 -20.44 -20.44
N GLY A 29 -6.00 -19.58 -21.19
CA GLY A 29 -5.39 -18.79 -22.26
C GLY A 29 -4.51 -17.66 -21.71
N ASP A 30 -3.52 -17.24 -22.50
CA ASP A 30 -2.62 -16.15 -22.13
C ASP A 30 -3.35 -14.80 -22.02
N PRO A 31 -3.01 -13.94 -21.05
CA PRO A 31 -3.51 -12.58 -21.00
C PRO A 31 -3.11 -11.77 -22.25
N GLY A 32 -4.02 -10.95 -22.75
CA GLY A 32 -3.72 -10.00 -23.81
C GLY A 32 -2.70 -8.94 -23.35
N SER A 33 -1.82 -8.52 -24.27
CA SER A 33 -0.83 -7.48 -24.00
C SER A 33 -1.51 -6.12 -23.71
N PRO A 34 -1.02 -5.34 -22.74
CA PRO A 34 -1.50 -3.97 -22.52
C PRO A 34 -1.29 -3.11 -23.76
N GLY A 35 -2.26 -2.24 -24.08
CA GLY A 35 -2.14 -1.27 -25.16
C GLY A 35 -1.08 -0.20 -24.86
N ASP A 36 -0.36 0.23 -25.90
CA ASP A 36 0.68 1.25 -25.84
C ASP A 36 0.12 2.61 -25.35
N PRO A 37 0.69 3.23 -24.31
CA PRO A 37 0.46 4.64 -24.02
C PRO A 37 1.22 5.48 -25.05
N GLY A 38 0.50 6.11 -25.99
CA GLY A 38 1.09 7.02 -26.96
C GLY A 38 1.73 8.24 -26.29
N PHE A 39 3.05 8.42 -26.48
CA PHE A 39 3.79 9.65 -26.15
C PHE A 39 4.02 10.51 -27.40
N PRO A 40 4.05 11.86 -27.30
CA PRO A 40 4.44 12.70 -28.43
C PRO A 40 5.96 12.75 -28.54
N ASP A 41 6.43 12.63 -29.78
CA ASP A 41 7.82 12.56 -30.23
C ASP A 41 8.59 13.85 -29.95
N ALA A 42 9.74 13.73 -29.29
CA ALA A 42 10.79 14.76 -29.27
C ALA A 42 12.18 14.12 -29.03
N ALA A 43 12.78 13.65 -30.12
CA ALA A 43 14.21 13.66 -30.45
C ALA A 43 15.24 13.38 -29.32
N ALA A 44 15.83 12.18 -29.38
CA ALA A 44 17.09 11.84 -28.71
C ALA A 44 18.28 12.66 -29.25
N PRO A 45 19.36 12.75 -28.46
CA PRO A 45 20.51 11.93 -28.84
C PRO A 45 21.25 11.25 -27.67
N GLY A 46 21.67 10.01 -27.93
CA GLY A 46 23.06 9.59 -27.70
C GLY A 46 23.48 9.24 -26.27
N ALA A 47 23.46 7.94 -25.99
CA ALA A 47 24.10 7.26 -24.87
C ALA A 47 25.44 7.86 -24.39
N ARG A 48 25.47 8.30 -23.13
CA ARG A 48 26.62 8.18 -22.23
C ARG A 48 26.13 7.72 -20.87
N ALA A 49 26.87 6.79 -20.28
CA ALA A 49 26.62 6.13 -19.00
C ALA A 49 26.06 7.10 -17.95
N ALA A 50 24.91 6.72 -17.38
CA ALA A 50 24.33 7.40 -16.23
C ALA A 50 25.26 7.22 -15.02
N ASP A 51 26.13 8.21 -14.83
CA ASP A 51 26.60 8.54 -13.50
C ASP A 51 25.36 9.05 -12.74
N GLY A 52 24.90 8.25 -11.77
CA GLY A 52 23.72 8.49 -10.95
C GLY A 52 23.93 9.64 -9.98
N SER A 53 24.11 10.85 -10.52
CA SER A 53 24.11 12.07 -9.74
C SER A 53 22.73 12.23 -9.11
N ARG A 54 22.61 11.76 -7.86
CA ARG A 54 21.54 12.08 -6.92
C ARG A 54 21.44 13.61 -6.91
N ALA A 55 20.44 14.15 -7.60
CA ALA A 55 20.33 15.59 -7.74
C ALA A 55 20.32 16.21 -6.33
N PRO A 56 21.15 17.24 -6.08
CA PRO A 56 21.13 17.94 -4.79
C PRO A 56 19.73 18.49 -4.55
N GLY A 57 19.19 18.28 -3.36
CA GLY A 57 17.80 18.64 -3.07
C GLY A 57 16.79 17.48 -3.19
N SER A 58 17.24 16.24 -3.38
CA SER A 58 16.36 15.07 -3.59
C SER A 58 15.85 14.45 -2.29
N VAL A 59 14.68 13.78 -2.34
CA VAL A 59 14.15 12.90 -1.26
C VAL A 59 15.21 11.92 -0.76
N ASP A 60 16.00 11.49 -1.71
CA ASP A 60 17.05 10.53 -1.61
C ASP A 60 18.17 11.06 -0.70
N GLU A 61 18.62 12.31 -0.89
CA GLU A 61 19.58 12.97 0.00
C GLU A 61 19.02 13.14 1.42
N ALA A 62 17.74 13.52 1.54
CA ALA A 62 17.08 13.66 2.84
C ALA A 62 17.00 12.33 3.62
N LEU A 63 16.73 11.21 2.92
CA LEU A 63 16.74 9.87 3.50
C LEU A 63 18.14 9.50 4.02
N ALA A 64 19.18 9.72 3.21
CA ALA A 64 20.56 9.44 3.61
C ALA A 64 20.98 10.31 4.82
N ALA A 65 20.63 11.59 4.82
CA ALA A 65 20.88 12.50 5.94
C ALA A 65 20.15 12.09 7.23
N ALA A 66 19.00 11.43 7.12
CA ALA A 66 18.27 10.85 8.24
C ALA A 66 18.80 9.46 8.69
N GLY A 67 19.89 8.98 8.09
CA GLY A 67 20.50 7.69 8.40
C GLY A 67 19.70 6.49 7.87
N TRP A 68 18.85 6.69 6.87
CA TRP A 68 18.17 5.59 6.19
C TRP A 68 19.11 4.92 5.18
N GLU A 69 19.06 3.60 5.13
CA GLU A 69 19.82 2.78 4.19
C GLU A 69 18.86 1.91 3.36
N PRO A 70 19.12 1.70 2.05
CA PRO A 70 18.33 0.81 1.23
C PRO A 70 18.21 -0.60 1.82
N GLY A 71 16.99 -1.15 1.81
CA GLY A 71 16.72 -2.48 2.36
C GLY A 71 16.51 -2.52 3.88
N ARG A 72 16.58 -1.38 4.58
CA ARG A 72 16.18 -1.27 5.99
C ARG A 72 14.76 -1.80 6.20
N ARG A 73 14.57 -2.69 7.19
CA ARG A 73 13.26 -3.19 7.62
C ARG A 73 13.23 -3.39 9.14
N HIS A 74 12.38 -2.65 9.83
CA HIS A 74 12.16 -2.73 11.29
C HIS A 74 10.77 -3.29 11.63
N ALA A 75 10.53 -4.57 11.29
CA ALA A 75 9.21 -5.22 11.46
C ALA A 75 8.68 -5.15 12.91
N VAL A 76 9.52 -5.45 13.90
CA VAL A 76 9.13 -5.41 15.34
C VAL A 76 8.62 -4.03 15.75
N ARG A 77 9.20 -2.95 15.20
CA ARG A 77 8.73 -1.58 15.48
C ARG A 77 7.39 -1.31 14.82
N ALA A 78 7.22 -1.73 13.57
CA ALA A 78 5.96 -1.60 12.85
C ALA A 78 4.82 -2.35 13.57
N GLU A 79 5.09 -3.56 14.05
CA GLU A 79 4.16 -4.34 14.89
C GLU A 79 3.82 -3.61 16.19
N GLY A 80 4.80 -3.05 16.89
CA GLY A 80 4.55 -2.26 18.10
C GLY A 80 3.64 -1.05 17.87
N TRP A 81 3.75 -0.37 16.73
CA TRP A 81 2.80 0.68 16.36
C TRP A 81 1.42 0.13 16.04
N ALA A 82 1.34 -0.99 15.32
CA ALA A 82 0.09 -1.65 14.99
C ALA A 82 -0.68 -2.08 16.25
N ASP A 83 0.01 -2.59 17.27
CA ASP A 83 -0.58 -2.94 18.57
C ASP A 83 -1.23 -1.71 19.23
N VAL A 84 -0.51 -0.58 19.28
CA VAL A 84 -1.04 0.66 19.85
C VAL A 84 -2.24 1.19 19.05
N LEU A 85 -2.13 1.23 17.72
CA LEU A 85 -3.20 1.70 16.84
C LEU A 85 -4.45 0.81 16.91
N SER A 86 -4.25 -0.52 16.96
CA SER A 86 -5.34 -1.50 17.03
C SER A 86 -6.04 -1.49 18.40
N ALA A 87 -5.33 -1.17 19.48
CA ALA A 87 -5.90 -1.01 20.81
C ALA A 87 -6.68 0.31 20.97
N HIS A 88 -6.38 1.34 20.17
CA HIS A 88 -7.06 2.62 20.25
C HIS A 88 -8.48 2.59 19.66
N ARG A 89 -9.40 3.27 20.35
CA ARG A 89 -10.72 3.62 19.84
C ARG A 89 -10.95 5.10 20.09
N SER A 90 -11.43 5.81 19.07
CA SER A 90 -11.90 7.20 19.25
C SER A 90 -13.09 7.23 20.23
N PRO A 91 -13.44 8.39 20.81
CA PRO A 91 -14.60 8.48 21.71
C PRO A 91 -15.94 8.11 21.04
N GLN A 92 -16.01 8.12 19.70
CA GLN A 92 -17.17 7.66 18.93
C GLN A 92 -17.05 6.19 18.45
N GLY A 93 -16.03 5.45 18.88
CA GLY A 93 -15.85 4.03 18.58
C GLY A 93 -15.09 3.70 17.30
N HIS A 94 -14.66 4.69 16.51
CA HIS A 94 -13.84 4.46 15.31
C HIS A 94 -12.47 3.84 15.66
N SER A 95 -12.05 2.87 14.86
CA SER A 95 -10.74 2.19 14.92
C SER A 95 -9.91 2.47 13.67
N HIS A 96 -8.60 2.33 13.79
CA HIS A 96 -7.68 2.40 12.64
C HIS A 96 -7.80 1.19 11.72
N SER A 97 -7.56 1.41 10.42
CA SER A 97 -7.39 0.32 9.44
C SER A 97 -5.92 -0.01 9.32
N LEU A 98 -5.56 -1.29 9.43
CA LEU A 98 -4.18 -1.76 9.34
C LEU A 98 -4.10 -2.80 8.21
N PHE A 99 -3.12 -2.67 7.31
CA PHE A 99 -2.98 -3.50 6.11
C PHE A 99 -1.53 -3.50 5.62
N PRO A 100 -1.11 -4.49 4.80
CA PRO A 100 0.30 -4.74 4.47
C PRO A 100 1.10 -3.51 4.03
N ALA A 101 0.57 -2.69 3.11
CA ALA A 101 1.26 -1.48 2.63
C ALA A 101 1.64 -0.51 3.77
N ALA A 102 0.80 -0.38 4.81
CA ALA A 102 1.12 0.44 5.97
C ALA A 102 2.27 -0.18 6.79
N PHE A 103 2.24 -1.49 7.05
CA PHE A 103 3.32 -2.18 7.77
C PHE A 103 4.65 -2.08 7.02
N GLU A 104 4.64 -2.23 5.71
CA GLU A 104 5.82 -2.11 4.85
C GLU A 104 6.41 -0.70 4.95
N ALA A 105 5.57 0.33 4.79
CA ALA A 105 6.00 1.73 4.92
C ALA A 105 6.57 2.02 6.32
N TRP A 106 5.93 1.53 7.37
CA TRP A 106 6.41 1.71 8.75
C TRP A 106 7.72 0.97 9.02
N ALA A 107 7.86 -0.25 8.52
CA ALA A 107 9.07 -1.04 8.70
C ALA A 107 10.25 -0.41 7.95
N GLU A 108 10.00 0.17 6.77
CA GLU A 108 11.04 0.75 5.93
C GLU A 108 11.43 2.16 6.35
N LEU A 109 10.44 3.03 6.57
CA LEU A 109 10.63 4.48 6.73
C LEU A 109 10.29 4.97 8.14
N GLY A 110 9.74 4.12 9.01
CA GLY A 110 9.30 4.52 10.33
C GLY A 110 10.41 5.08 11.23
N ALA A 111 10.01 6.04 12.06
CA ALA A 111 10.80 6.84 12.99
C ALA A 111 11.87 7.70 12.33
N LEU A 112 11.76 7.94 11.02
CA LEU A 112 12.58 8.94 10.35
C LEU A 112 11.97 10.33 10.53
N ARG A 113 12.86 11.31 10.71
CA ARG A 113 12.55 12.72 10.57
C ARG A 113 13.34 13.24 9.37
N LEU A 114 12.62 13.62 8.32
CA LEU A 114 13.18 14.04 7.05
C LEU A 114 13.09 15.55 6.96
N HIS A 115 14.22 16.19 6.70
CA HIS A 115 14.32 17.63 6.55
C HIS A 115 14.51 17.97 5.07
N PRO A 116 13.83 19.02 4.56
CA PRO A 116 14.13 19.56 3.24
C PRO A 116 15.60 19.96 3.15
N VAL A 117 16.22 19.60 2.04
CA VAL A 117 17.62 19.89 1.73
C VAL A 117 17.77 21.17 0.87
N GLY A 118 16.67 21.71 0.36
CA GLY A 118 16.64 22.94 -0.43
C GLY A 118 15.31 23.70 -0.28
N PRO A 119 15.19 24.89 -0.91
CA PRO A 119 13.92 25.60 -0.96
C PRO A 119 12.88 24.80 -1.73
N GLY A 120 11.61 25.04 -1.41
CA GLY A 120 10.51 24.43 -2.13
C GLY A 120 10.30 25.06 -3.51
N ARG A 121 9.81 24.26 -4.47
CA ARG A 121 9.66 24.64 -5.88
C ARG A 121 8.44 25.52 -6.12
N GLU A 122 7.28 25.06 -5.68
CA GLU A 122 5.98 25.73 -5.86
C GLU A 122 5.38 26.10 -4.49
N PHE A 123 5.50 25.19 -3.53
CA PHE A 123 5.12 25.37 -2.14
C PHE A 123 6.35 25.34 -1.25
N ALA A 124 6.23 25.79 -0.01
CA ALA A 124 7.30 25.62 0.97
C ALA A 124 7.58 24.13 1.20
N ALA A 125 8.83 23.71 1.07
CA ALA A 125 9.21 22.35 1.41
C ALA A 125 9.09 22.13 2.92
N THR A 126 8.53 20.98 3.33
CA THR A 126 8.15 20.72 4.72
C THR A 126 8.96 19.59 5.34
N THR A 127 9.21 19.69 6.66
CA THR A 127 9.77 18.57 7.42
C THR A 127 8.71 17.49 7.57
N VAL A 128 9.09 16.23 7.35
CA VAL A 128 8.22 15.07 7.49
C VAL A 128 8.70 14.20 8.66
N VAL A 129 7.76 13.71 9.47
CA VAL A 129 8.01 12.71 10.50
C VAL A 129 7.18 11.47 10.16
N VAL A 130 7.86 10.35 9.91
CA VAL A 130 7.18 9.06 9.67
C VAL A 130 6.97 8.35 11.00
N ASP A 131 5.86 8.68 11.65
CA ASP A 131 5.44 8.11 12.92
C ASP A 131 3.91 7.97 12.90
N PRO A 132 3.36 6.76 12.72
CA PRO A 132 1.93 6.57 12.55
C PRO A 132 1.13 6.91 13.81
N LEU A 133 1.77 6.99 14.99
CA LEU A 133 1.09 7.43 16.21
C LEU A 133 0.72 8.91 16.20
N ARG A 134 1.27 9.72 15.28
CA ARG A 134 0.80 11.10 15.05
C ARG A 134 -0.66 11.15 14.60
N GLY A 135 -1.13 10.08 13.96
CA GLY A 135 -2.51 9.90 13.58
C GLY A 135 -3.38 9.18 14.62
N LEU A 136 -2.91 8.91 15.84
CA LEU A 136 -3.63 8.07 16.81
C LEU A 136 -5.09 8.49 17.00
N HIS A 137 -5.38 9.79 17.06
CA HIS A 137 -6.73 10.32 17.29
C HIS A 137 -7.51 10.66 16.01
N TRP A 138 -6.99 10.30 14.84
CA TRP A 138 -7.57 10.62 13.53
C TRP A 138 -8.38 9.46 12.91
N ALA A 139 -8.66 8.40 13.67
CA ALA A 139 -9.35 7.20 13.18
C ALA A 139 -10.69 7.52 12.47
N ARG A 140 -11.44 8.51 12.98
CA ARG A 140 -12.69 8.96 12.34
C ARG A 140 -12.42 9.61 10.99
N THR A 141 -11.57 10.64 10.96
CA THR A 141 -11.26 11.40 9.75
C THR A 141 -10.70 10.51 8.65
N LEU A 142 -9.77 9.61 8.98
CA LEU A 142 -9.22 8.65 8.04
C LEU A 142 -10.28 7.65 7.54
N GLY A 143 -11.21 7.25 8.40
CA GLY A 143 -12.34 6.41 8.01
C GLY A 143 -13.33 7.11 7.07
N ASP A 144 -13.60 8.39 7.32
CA ASP A 144 -14.51 9.21 6.50
C ASP A 144 -13.88 9.50 5.12
N LEU A 145 -12.61 9.92 5.08
CA LEU A 145 -11.87 10.14 3.83
C LEU A 145 -11.67 8.84 3.05
N GLY A 146 -11.31 7.74 3.73
CA GLY A 146 -11.18 6.43 3.09
C GLY A 146 -12.48 6.01 2.40
N ARG A 147 -13.63 6.18 3.07
CA ARG A 147 -14.94 5.92 2.46
C ARG A 147 -15.20 6.80 1.23
N ALA A 148 -14.86 8.09 1.29
CA ALA A 148 -15.05 9.00 0.16
C ALA A 148 -14.18 8.63 -1.04
N LEU A 149 -12.99 8.06 -0.80
CA LEU A 149 -12.05 7.59 -1.81
C LEU A 149 -12.27 6.13 -2.25
N ASP A 150 -13.28 5.44 -1.70
CA ASP A 150 -13.51 4.00 -1.88
C ASP A 150 -12.27 3.13 -1.57
N THR A 151 -11.54 3.48 -0.50
CA THR A 151 -10.38 2.74 -0.01
C THR A 151 -10.33 2.74 1.52
N ARG A 152 -9.26 2.19 2.11
CA ARG A 152 -8.98 2.26 3.54
C ARG A 152 -7.68 3.01 3.76
N LEU A 153 -7.68 3.92 4.72
CA LEU A 153 -6.52 4.71 5.09
C LEU A 153 -5.95 4.27 6.44
N SER A 154 -4.63 4.30 6.53
CA SER A 154 -3.86 4.10 7.75
C SER A 154 -2.96 5.33 7.98
N PRO A 155 -2.73 5.75 9.22
CA PRO A 155 -1.82 6.87 9.47
C PRO A 155 -0.38 6.50 9.10
N LEU A 156 0.34 7.46 8.52
CA LEU A 156 1.74 7.32 8.11
C LEU A 156 2.66 8.20 8.95
N GLY A 157 2.21 9.41 9.30
CA GLY A 157 3.07 10.40 9.91
C GLY A 157 2.44 11.79 9.95
N GLU A 158 3.28 12.81 10.02
CA GLU A 158 2.87 14.22 9.95
C GLU A 158 3.89 15.03 9.14
N GLU A 159 3.46 16.17 8.62
CA GLU A 159 4.35 17.19 8.08
C GLU A 159 4.24 18.52 8.84
N GLY A 160 5.24 19.39 8.61
CA GLY A 160 5.25 20.78 9.08
C GLY A 160 5.18 20.96 10.60
N GLY A 161 5.53 19.92 11.37
CA GLY A 161 5.41 19.94 12.83
C GLY A 161 3.98 19.76 13.34
N GLY A 162 3.15 19.03 12.59
CA GLY A 162 1.76 18.74 12.94
C GLY A 162 0.74 19.61 12.20
N THR A 163 1.14 20.27 11.10
CA THR A 163 0.23 21.08 10.28
C THR A 163 -0.70 20.23 9.44
N ALA A 164 -0.20 19.08 8.96
CA ALA A 164 -0.99 18.09 8.24
C ALA A 164 -0.65 16.68 8.73
N LEU A 165 -1.68 15.84 8.80
CA LEU A 165 -1.53 14.40 8.98
C LEU A 165 -1.20 13.75 7.64
N LEU A 166 -0.25 12.81 7.62
CA LEU A 166 0.02 11.96 6.47
C LEU A 166 -0.67 10.61 6.61
N ALA A 167 -1.24 10.11 5.51
CA ALA A 167 -1.91 8.82 5.45
C ALA A 167 -1.47 8.03 4.21
N ILE A 168 -1.61 6.71 4.30
CA ILE A 168 -1.37 5.76 3.22
C ILE A 168 -2.62 4.91 3.01
N ASP A 169 -2.90 4.48 1.77
CA ASP A 169 -3.95 3.51 1.47
C ASP A 169 -3.44 2.09 1.22
N MET A 170 -4.37 1.18 0.96
CA MET A 170 -4.08 -0.24 0.71
C MET A 170 -3.18 -0.48 -0.50
N GLU A 171 -3.19 0.44 -1.47
CA GLU A 171 -2.38 0.40 -2.68
C GLU A 171 -1.02 1.09 -2.50
N GLY A 172 -0.77 1.71 -1.34
CA GLY A 172 0.46 2.43 -1.03
C GLY A 172 0.43 3.92 -1.40
N ARG A 173 -0.68 4.42 -1.94
CA ARG A 173 -0.81 5.83 -2.32
C ARG A 173 -0.82 6.71 -1.08
N THR A 174 -0.25 7.91 -1.19
CA THR A 174 -0.01 8.79 -0.04
C THR A 174 -0.84 10.06 -0.10
N TYR A 175 -1.33 10.47 1.06
CA TYR A 175 -2.26 11.60 1.23
C TYR A 175 -1.82 12.51 2.38
N ALA A 176 -2.22 13.77 2.33
CA ALA A 176 -2.15 14.70 3.45
C ALA A 176 -3.54 15.25 3.80
N VAL A 177 -3.79 15.44 5.09
CA VAL A 177 -5.03 16.04 5.61
C VAL A 177 -4.67 17.18 6.54
N ASP A 178 -5.16 18.37 6.23
CA ASP A 178 -4.99 19.56 7.07
C ASP A 178 -6.29 20.37 7.19
N HIS A 179 -6.20 21.55 7.80
CA HIS A 179 -7.33 22.45 7.98
C HIS A 179 -7.83 23.11 6.68
N THR A 180 -7.10 22.99 5.57
CA THR A 180 -7.42 23.54 4.25
C THR A 180 -8.02 22.51 3.29
N GLY A 181 -7.82 21.22 3.58
CA GLY A 181 -8.50 20.12 2.92
C GLY A 181 -7.68 18.82 2.91
N ASP A 182 -8.10 17.94 2.00
CA ASP A 182 -7.46 16.65 1.73
C ASP A 182 -6.67 16.71 0.43
N TRP A 183 -5.51 16.09 0.42
CA TRP A 183 -4.54 16.22 -0.66
C TRP A 183 -3.99 14.85 -1.04
N TYR A 184 -3.91 14.59 -2.34
CA TYR A 184 -3.18 13.47 -2.91
C TYR A 184 -1.73 13.88 -3.17
N LEU A 185 -0.79 13.14 -2.58
CA LEU A 185 0.64 13.47 -2.64
C LEU A 185 1.39 12.65 -3.69
N GLY A 186 0.93 11.42 -3.98
CA GLY A 186 1.57 10.59 -4.98
C GLY A 186 1.15 9.11 -4.95
N PRO A 187 1.59 8.34 -5.97
CA PRO A 187 1.22 6.94 -6.15
C PRO A 187 1.84 5.99 -5.13
N ASP A 188 2.87 6.41 -4.41
CA ASP A 188 3.58 5.65 -3.39
C ASP A 188 4.18 6.61 -2.33
N VAL A 189 4.75 6.04 -1.26
CA VAL A 189 5.32 6.82 -0.14
C VAL A 189 6.51 7.66 -0.56
N LEU A 190 7.40 7.16 -1.42
CA LEU A 190 8.58 7.92 -1.86
C LEU A 190 8.18 9.10 -2.75
N SER A 191 7.19 8.90 -3.62
CA SER A 191 6.58 9.96 -4.42
C SER A 191 5.93 11.02 -3.52
N GLY A 192 5.17 10.61 -2.49
CA GLY A 192 4.58 11.53 -1.52
C GLY A 192 5.64 12.33 -0.74
N LEU A 193 6.70 11.67 -0.26
CA LEU A 193 7.83 12.33 0.39
C LEU A 193 8.54 13.30 -0.54
N THR A 194 8.68 12.96 -1.83
CA THR A 194 9.26 13.85 -2.84
C THR A 194 8.43 15.12 -2.99
N THR A 195 7.10 15.00 -3.07
CA THR A 195 6.17 16.14 -3.14
C THR A 195 6.41 17.12 -1.99
N LEU A 196 6.47 16.60 -0.75
CA LEU A 196 6.62 17.42 0.46
C LEU A 196 8.03 18.02 0.63
N LEU A 197 9.07 17.19 0.47
CA LEU A 197 10.46 17.60 0.71
C LEU A 197 11.03 18.50 -0.38
N THR A 198 10.41 18.52 -1.56
CA THR A 198 10.79 19.42 -2.67
C THR A 198 9.80 20.56 -2.89
N GLY A 199 8.65 20.56 -2.19
CA GLY A 199 7.60 21.55 -2.35
C GLY A 199 6.96 21.55 -3.74
N SER A 200 6.78 20.37 -4.34
CA SER A 200 6.02 20.23 -5.60
C SER A 200 4.51 20.32 -5.31
N ALA A 201 3.70 20.76 -6.27
CA ALA A 201 2.27 20.94 -6.04
C ALA A 201 1.52 19.61 -5.77
N PRO A 202 0.88 19.42 -4.61
CA PRO A 202 0.00 18.29 -4.39
C PRO A 202 -1.34 18.47 -5.12
N HIS A 203 -2.04 17.37 -5.39
CA HIS A 203 -3.35 17.42 -6.02
C HIS A 203 -4.45 17.52 -4.95
N ARG A 204 -5.26 18.58 -5.00
CA ARG A 204 -6.37 18.74 -4.06
C ARG A 204 -7.48 17.73 -4.35
N LEU A 205 -7.85 16.95 -3.34
CA LEU A 205 -9.01 16.08 -3.43
C LEU A 205 -10.28 16.92 -3.31
N LEU A 206 -11.18 16.74 -4.26
CA LEU A 206 -12.48 17.38 -4.25
C LEU A 206 -13.52 16.33 -3.85
N PRO A 207 -14.53 16.71 -3.04
CA PRO A 207 -15.66 15.82 -2.82
C PRO A 207 -16.32 15.51 -4.17
N PRO A 208 -16.87 14.29 -4.34
CA PRO A 208 -17.62 13.96 -5.55
C PRO A 208 -18.75 14.97 -5.77
N GLU A 209 -18.92 15.44 -7.01
CA GLU A 209 -19.95 16.42 -7.32
C GLU A 209 -21.35 15.85 -7.03
N GLY A 210 -22.09 16.49 -6.13
CA GLY A 210 -23.49 16.20 -5.85
C GLY A 210 -23.78 15.59 -4.48
N TYR A 211 -24.00 16.47 -3.50
CA TYR A 211 -24.83 16.23 -2.33
C TYR A 211 -25.88 17.33 -2.23
#